data_AF-N9LWZ4-F1
#
_entry.id   AF-N9LWZ4-F1
#
_cell.length_a   1.000
_cell.length_b   1.000
_cell.length_c   1.000
_cell.angle_alpha   90.00
_cell.angle_beta   90.00
_cell.angle_gamma   90.00
#
_symmetry.space_group_name_H-M   'P 1'
#
loop_
_entity.id
_entity.type
_entity.pdbx_description
1 polymer ?
#
loop_
_entity_poly.entity_id
_entity_poly.type
_entity_poly.pdbx_seq_one_letter_code
_entity_poly.pdbx_strand_id
1 'polypeptide(L)' 'MIASSGLGSHFSLGQGGCAAFPYRDEQNKVRFAVAYVGENVEANTWYQVNAQGEFIKVEG' A
#
# COMPACT_ATOMS: atom_id res chain seq x y z
N MET A 1 14.15 -1.48 -3.82
CA MET A 1 13.45 -0.40 -4.55
C MET A 1 12.56 0.30 -3.54
N ILE A 2 12.69 1.61 -3.34
CA ILE A 2 11.81 2.35 -2.42
C ILE A 2 10.78 3.08 -3.28
N ALA A 3 9.53 2.64 -3.24
CA ALA A 3 8.41 3.36 -3.84
C ALA A 3 7.80 4.27 -2.76
N SER A 4 8.03 5.58 -2.85
CA SER A 4 7.39 6.55 -1.96
C SER A 4 6.07 7.00 -2.60
N SER A 5 4.95 6.50 -2.08
CA SER A 5 3.63 7.03 -2.40
C SER A 5 3.26 8.12 -1.39
N GLY A 6 2.68 9.21 -1.85
CA GLY A 6 2.07 10.22 -0.97
C GLY A 6 0.91 9.65 -0.15
N LEU A 7 0.46 10.38 0.85
CA LEU A 7 -0.67 9.96 1.68
C LEU A 7 -1.93 9.77 0.83
N GLY A 8 -2.47 8.54 0.82
CA GLY A 8 -3.68 8.21 0.05
C GLY A 8 -3.47 7.97 -1.45
N SER A 9 -2.23 7.91 -1.93
CA SER A 9 -1.96 7.60 -3.34
C SER A 9 -1.90 6.10 -3.60
N HIS A 10 -2.32 5.72 -4.81
CA HIS A 10 -2.22 4.35 -5.30
C HIS A 10 -0.76 3.97 -5.54
N PHE A 11 -0.45 2.70 -5.33
CA PHE A 11 0.88 2.15 -5.58
C PHE A 11 0.80 0.82 -6.32
N SER A 12 1.87 0.47 -7.02
CA SER A 12 2.08 -0.84 -7.61
C SER A 12 3.53 -1.25 -7.39
N LEU A 13 3.77 -2.53 -7.11
CA LEU A 13 5.09 -3.09 -6.84
C LEU A 13 5.44 -4.14 -7.90
N GLY A 14 6.69 -4.16 -8.32
CA GLY A 14 7.22 -5.22 -9.18
C GLY A 14 7.44 -6.53 -8.41
N GLN A 15 7.68 -7.62 -9.13
CA GLN A 15 7.93 -8.95 -8.54
C GLN A 15 9.07 -8.92 -7.51
N GLY A 16 8.83 -9.52 -6.34
CA GLY A 16 9.78 -9.52 -5.22
C GLY A 16 9.93 -8.17 -4.51
N GLY A 17 9.09 -7.19 -4.84
CA GLY A 17 9.10 -5.87 -4.22
C GLY A 17 8.51 -5.85 -2.81
N CYS A 18 8.94 -4.86 -2.03
CA CYS A 18 8.34 -4.53 -0.74
C CYS A 18 8.33 -3.00 -0.53
N ALA A 19 7.38 -2.50 0.25
CA ALA A 19 7.28 -1.08 0.58
C ALA A 19 6.48 -0.85 1.87
N ALA A 20 6.75 0.28 2.55
CA ALA A 20 5.97 0.75 3.68
C ALA A 20 5.18 2.00 3.25
N PHE A 21 3.87 1.98 3.44
CA PHE A 21 2.94 3.00 2.97
C PHE A 21 2.30 3.74 4.14
N PRO A 22 2.43 5.09 4.20
CA PRO A 22 1.73 5.87 5.21
C PRO A 22 0.23 5.95 4.89
N TYR A 23 -0.61 5.78 5.89
CA TYR A 23 -2.06 5.99 5.80
C TYR A 23 -2.59 6.67 7.06
N ARG A 24 -3.82 7.22 6.99
CA ARG A 24 -4.53 7.76 8.15
C ARG A 24 -5.52 6.74 8.66
N ASP A 25 -5.44 6.41 9.94
CA ASP A 25 -6.42 5.54 10.59
C ASP A 25 -7.75 6.26 10.86
N GLU A 26 -8.75 5.55 11.36
CA GLU A 26 -10.07 6.12 11.73
C GLU A 26 -9.99 7.26 12.75
N GLN A 27 -8.89 7.34 13.51
CA GLN A 27 -8.61 8.38 14.50
C GLN A 27 -7.76 9.51 13.91
N ASN A 28 -7.60 9.55 12.58
CA ASN A 28 -6.82 10.53 11.84
C ASN A 28 -5.32 10.54 12.20
N LYS A 29 -4.79 9.44 12.75
CA LYS A 29 -3.36 9.29 13.06
C LYS A 29 -2.62 8.68 11.88
N VAL A 30 -1.38 9.11 11.67
CA VAL A 30 -0.50 8.52 10.65
C VAL A 30 -0.01 7.15 11.14
N ARG A 31 -0.22 6.14 10.32
CA ARG A 31 0.22 4.74 10.50
C ARG A 31 0.94 4.27 9.25
N PHE A 32 1.58 3.11 9.32
CA PHE A 32 2.27 2.50 8.19
C PHE A 32 1.78 1.07 7.99
N ALA A 33 1.41 0.73 6.76
CA ALA A 33 1.17 -0.65 6.32
C ALA A 33 2.37 -1.11 5.49
N VAL A 34 2.82 -2.35 5.69
CA VAL A 34 3.97 -2.91 4.95
C VAL A 34 3.48 -3.94 3.95
N ALA A 35 3.82 -3.73 2.69
CA ALA A 35 3.47 -4.59 1.58
C ALA A 35 4.67 -5.44 1.14
N TYR A 36 4.42 -6.73 0.88
CA TYR A 36 5.35 -7.70 0.34
C TYR A 36 4.68 -8.44 -0.82
N VAL A 37 5.30 -8.37 -1.99
CA VAL A 37 4.77 -9.02 -3.19
C VAL A 37 4.89 -10.53 -3.05
N GLY A 38 3.75 -11.22 -3.13
CA GLY A 38 3.63 -12.67 -2.92
C GLY A 38 3.16 -13.06 -1.52
N GLU A 39 2.97 -12.09 -0.61
CA GLU A 39 2.38 -12.34 0.71
C GLU A 39 1.00 -11.66 0.84
N ASN A 40 0.99 -10.33 0.82
CA ASN A 40 -0.23 -9.54 1.03
C ASN A 40 -0.61 -8.64 -0.15
N VAL A 41 0.25 -8.53 -1.17
CA VAL A 41 -0.03 -7.84 -2.43
C VAL A 41 0.49 -8.64 -3.64
N GLU A 42 -0.11 -8.39 -4.79
CA GLU A 42 0.27 -8.97 -6.08
C GLU A 42 1.19 -8.05 -6.89
N ALA A 43 2.08 -8.63 -7.68
CA ALA A 43 2.97 -7.89 -8.57
C ALA A 43 2.16 -7.20 -9.68
N ASN A 44 2.57 -5.98 -10.05
CA ASN A 44 1.97 -5.19 -11.14
C ASN A 44 0.47 -4.91 -10.96
N THR A 45 -0.04 -4.97 -9.72
CA THR A 45 -1.43 -4.64 -9.37
C THR A 45 -1.46 -3.33 -8.58
N TRP A 46 -2.45 -2.49 -8.87
CA TRP A 46 -2.64 -1.23 -8.16
C TRP A 46 -3.39 -1.44 -6.86
N TYR A 47 -2.84 -0.89 -5.78
CA TYR A 47 -3.41 -0.95 -4.44
C TYR A 47 -3.50 0.43 -3.80
N GLN A 48 -4.43 0.54 -2.86
CA GLN A 48 -4.54 1.62 -1.89
C GLN A 48 -4.58 1.03 -0.47
N VAL A 49 -4.12 1.78 0.53
CA VAL A 49 -4.31 1.41 1.95
C VAL A 49 -5.54 2.12 2.49
N ASN A 50 -6.48 1.38 3.07
CA ASN A 50 -7.67 1.95 3.73
C ASN A 50 -7.35 2.44 5.17
N ALA A 51 -8.35 2.99 5.86
CA ALA A 51 -8.19 3.48 7.23
C ALA A 51 -7.91 2.39 8.27
N GLN A 52 -8.08 1.12 7.91
CA GLN A 52 -7.81 -0.05 8.74
C GLN A 52 -6.39 -0.60 8.50
N GLY A 53 -5.67 -0.09 7.50
CA GLY A 53 -4.33 -0.57 7.14
C GLY A 53 -4.34 -1.74 6.15
N GLU A 54 -5.47 -1.99 5.49
CA GLU A 54 -5.64 -3.09 4.55
C GLU A 54 -5.39 -2.61 3.11
N PHE A 55 -4.84 -3.51 2.29
CA PHE A 55 -4.58 -3.25 0.88
C PHE A 55 -5.82 -3.57 0.04
N ILE A 56 -6.43 -2.54 -0.53
CA ILE A 56 -7.58 -2.65 -1.43
C ILE A 56 -7.09 -2.53 -2.87
N LYS A 57 -7.45 -3.50 -3.72
CA LYS A 57 -7.19 -3.42 -5.16
C LYS A 57 -7.97 -2.25 -5.76
N VAL A 58 -7.28 -1.43 -6.56
CA VAL A 58 -7.91 -0.35 -7.31
C VAL A 58 -8.25 -0.91 -8.69
N GLU A 59 -9.52 -1.11 -8.97
CA GLU A 59 -9.98 -1.36 -10.34
C GLU A 59 -9.95 -0.03 -11.11
N GLY A 60 -9.25 -0.03 -12.24
CA GLY A 60 -9.15 1.10 -13.17
C GLY A 60 -10.19 1.00 -14.29
#